data_AF-A0AAN8S199-F1
#
_entry.id   AF-A0AAN8S199-F1
#
_cell.length_a   1.000
_cell.length_b   1.000
_cell.length_c   1.000
_cell.angle_alpha   90.00
_cell.angle_beta   90.00
_cell.angle_gamma   90.00
#
_symmetry.space_group_name_H-M   'P 1'
#
loop_
_entity.id
_entity.type
_entity.pdbx_description
1 polymer ?
#
loop_
_entity_poly.entity_id
_entity_poly.type
_entity_poly.pdbx_seq_one_letter_code
_entity_poly.pdbx_strand_id
1 'polypeptide(L)'
;MDKINAESGFQLMCRFNSRTSLLHLDDVLFPDGPRPGDIIQISGESTVGKSFLLMKFLAKALLPKTYNGVELGGLGASVILIDTDNGISILKLVCLMEKTILSSYDMNTGTGFLIYHQYDE
;
A
#
# COMPACT_ATOMS: atom_id res chain seq x y z
N MET A 1 -19.74 -19.28 -28.30
CA MET A 1 -18.96 -19.66 -27.10
C MET A 1 -17.76 -18.74 -27.06
N ASP A 2 -17.77 -17.76 -26.16
CA ASP A 2 -16.61 -16.89 -25.97
C ASP A 2 -15.45 -17.72 -25.45
N LYS A 3 -14.28 -17.52 -26.08
CA LYS A 3 -13.05 -18.24 -25.74
C LYS A 3 -12.60 -17.75 -24.36
N ILE A 4 -12.60 -18.63 -23.36
CA ILE A 4 -12.00 -18.32 -22.07
C ILE A 4 -10.48 -18.26 -22.28
N ASN A 5 -9.92 -17.05 -22.26
CA ASN A 5 -8.48 -16.86 -22.18
C ASN A 5 -8.04 -17.11 -20.74
N ALA A 6 -7.51 -18.31 -20.47
CA ALA A 6 -6.85 -18.62 -19.22
C ALA A 6 -5.38 -18.18 -19.30
N GLU A 7 -4.89 -17.51 -18.26
CA GLU A 7 -3.46 -17.24 -18.06
C GLU A 7 -2.92 -18.09 -16.90
N SER A 8 -1.65 -18.48 -16.98
CA SER A 8 -0.94 -19.10 -15.86
C SER A 8 -0.47 -18.04 -14.87
N GLY A 9 -0.29 -18.43 -13.60
CA GLY A 9 0.30 -17.55 -12.59
C GLY A 9 1.69 -17.04 -12.99
N PHE A 10 2.46 -17.86 -13.73
CA PHE A 10 3.75 -17.43 -14.27
C PHE A 10 3.61 -16.31 -15.31
N GLN A 11 2.66 -16.43 -16.25
CA GLN A 11 2.38 -15.37 -17.22
C GLN A 11 1.92 -14.07 -16.54
N LEU A 12 1.12 -14.18 -15.47
CA LEU A 12 0.73 -13.03 -14.66
C LEU A 12 1.95 -12.36 -14.02
N MET A 13 2.85 -13.13 -13.39
CA MET A 13 4.07 -12.61 -12.78
C MET A 13 5.02 -11.95 -13.79
N CYS A 14 5.12 -12.45 -15.02
CA CYS A 14 5.95 -11.86 -16.08
C CYS A 14 5.54 -10.42 -16.41
N ARG A 15 4.29 -10.00 -16.15
CA ARG A 15 3.85 -8.61 -16.34
C ARG A 15 4.45 -7.65 -15.30
N PHE A 16 4.92 -8.17 -14.17
CA PHE A 16 5.52 -7.40 -13.06
C PHE A 16 7.05 -7.37 -13.12
N ASN A 17 7.64 -7.46 -14.33
CA ASN A 17 9.10 -7.48 -14.49
C ASN A 17 9.79 -6.18 -14.05
N SER A 18 9.08 -5.04 -14.03
CA SER A 18 9.61 -3.78 -13.50
C SER A 18 9.59 -3.80 -11.97
N ARG A 19 10.78 -3.88 -11.36
CA ARG A 19 10.93 -3.82 -9.90
C ARG A 19 11.17 -2.38 -9.45
N THR A 20 10.15 -1.77 -8.86
CA THR A 20 10.32 -0.50 -8.15
C THR A 20 11.07 -0.76 -6.85
N SER A 21 11.99 0.15 -6.48
CA SER A 21 12.66 0.08 -5.18
C SER A 21 11.64 0.23 -4.05
N LEU A 22 11.76 -0.61 -3.02
CA LEU A 22 10.95 -0.52 -1.79
C LEU A 22 11.67 0.25 -0.68
N LEU A 23 12.71 1.02 -1.02
CA LEU A 23 13.30 1.99 -0.11
C LEU A 23 12.21 2.95 0.40
N HIS A 24 12.20 3.23 1.70
CA HIS A 24 11.18 4.05 2.37
C HIS A 24 9.78 3.43 2.43
N LEU A 25 9.64 2.10 2.29
CA LEU A 25 8.37 1.43 2.59
C LEU A 25 7.94 1.66 4.05
N ASP A 26 8.89 1.51 4.97
CA ASP A 26 8.76 1.86 6.39
C ASP A 26 10.18 2.02 6.96
N ASP A 27 10.58 3.24 7.29
CA ASP A 27 11.97 3.52 7.70
C ASP A 27 12.29 3.01 9.12
N VAL A 28 11.28 2.63 9.91
CA VAL A 28 11.46 2.08 11.26
C VAL A 28 11.67 0.57 11.19
N LEU A 29 10.81 -0.12 10.44
CA LEU A 29 10.89 -1.58 10.28
C LEU A 29 11.94 -2.00 9.25
N PHE A 30 12.15 -1.18 8.22
CA PHE A 30 13.07 -1.44 7.11
C PHE A 30 13.92 -0.19 6.80
N PRO A 31 14.91 0.17 7.64
CA PRO A 31 15.73 1.37 7.42
C PRO A 31 16.41 1.43 6.04
N ASP A 32 16.83 0.27 5.51
CA ASP A 32 17.44 0.15 4.17
C ASP A 32 16.45 -0.31 3.09
N GLY A 33 15.17 -0.46 3.44
CA GLY A 33 14.12 -1.04 2.60
C GLY A 33 14.28 -2.55 2.34
N PRO A 34 13.19 -3.25 2.00
CA PRO A 34 13.26 -4.64 1.52
C PRO A 34 13.99 -4.74 0.17
N ARG A 35 14.86 -5.74 0.02
CA ARG A 35 15.60 -6.01 -1.22
C ARG A 35 14.89 -7.06 -2.08
N PRO A 36 15.07 -7.03 -3.40
CA PRO A 36 14.49 -8.05 -4.26
C PRO A 36 15.01 -9.45 -3.90
N GLY A 37 14.10 -10.37 -3.57
CA GLY A 37 14.42 -11.73 -3.13
C GLY A 37 14.30 -11.93 -1.61
N ASP A 38 14.16 -10.86 -0.84
CA ASP A 38 13.91 -10.96 0.60
C ASP A 38 12.55 -11.60 0.89
N ILE A 39 12.51 -12.39 1.96
CA ILE A 39 11.28 -12.95 2.53
C ILE A 39 11.13 -12.37 3.93
N ILE A 40 10.06 -11.62 4.15
CA ILE A 40 9.75 -10.99 5.43
C ILE A 40 8.52 -11.67 6.01
N GLN A 41 8.65 -12.22 7.21
CA GLN A 41 7.55 -12.85 7.95
C GLN A 41 7.10 -11.94 9.09
N ILE A 42 5.80 -11.65 9.13
CA ILE A 42 5.15 -10.91 10.22
C ILE A 42 4.33 -11.91 11.03
N SER A 43 4.71 -12.16 12.28
CA SER A 43 4.08 -13.14 13.15
C SER A 43 3.53 -12.51 14.43
N GLY A 44 2.50 -13.14 14.98
CA GLY A 44 1.80 -12.69 16.18
C GLY A 44 0.42 -13.33 16.27
N GLU A 45 -0.22 -13.23 17.43
CA GLU A 45 -1.56 -13.78 17.67
C GLU A 45 -2.61 -13.20 16.71
N SER A 46 -3.78 -13.83 16.63
CA SER A 46 -4.90 -13.26 15.87
C SER A 46 -5.22 -11.85 16.37
N THR A 47 -5.66 -10.98 15.45
CA THR A 47 -6.18 -9.65 15.81
C THR A 47 -5.13 -8.63 16.32
N VAL A 48 -3.85 -8.97 16.41
CA VAL A 48 -2.77 -8.01 16.79
C VAL A 48 -2.40 -6.97 15.70
N GLY A 49 -3.21 -6.84 14.65
CA GLY A 49 -3.02 -5.81 13.63
C GLY A 49 -2.14 -6.17 12.43
N LYS A 50 -1.80 -7.45 12.21
CA LYS A 50 -0.97 -7.89 11.06
C LYS A 50 -1.55 -7.45 9.71
N SER A 51 -2.84 -7.71 9.47
CA SER A 51 -3.52 -7.30 8.23
C SER A 51 -3.60 -5.79 8.09
N PHE A 52 -3.73 -5.06 9.22
CA PHE A 52 -3.68 -3.61 9.23
C PHE A 52 -2.29 -3.07 8.85
N LEU A 53 -1.22 -3.68 9.37
CA LEU A 53 0.14 -3.34 8.99
C LEU A 53 0.40 -3.58 7.50
N LEU A 54 -0.06 -4.71 6.96
CA LEU A 54 0.00 -5.00 5.52
C LEU A 54 -0.76 -3.95 4.70
N MET A 55 -1.95 -3.50 5.14
CA MET A 55 -2.68 -2.44 4.47
C MET A 55 -1.92 -1.10 4.47
N LYS A 56 -1.18 -0.76 5.54
CA LYS A 56 -0.31 0.43 5.53
C LYS A 56 0.79 0.32 4.49
N PHE A 57 1.44 -0.84 4.38
CA PHE A 57 2.46 -1.09 3.35
C PHE A 57 1.86 -1.02 1.95
N LEU A 58 0.66 -1.58 1.74
CA LEU A 58 -0.06 -1.47 0.47
C LEU A 58 -0.35 -0.02 0.11
N ALA A 59 -0.86 0.78 1.04
CA ALA A 59 -1.15 2.20 0.78
C ALA A 59 0.11 2.96 0.36
N LYS A 60 1.22 2.80 1.09
CA LYS A 60 2.51 3.42 0.77
C LYS A 60 3.08 2.94 -0.58
N ALA A 61 3.00 1.64 -0.85
CA ALA A 61 3.50 1.05 -2.08
C ALA A 61 2.70 1.53 -3.31
N LEU A 62 1.37 1.54 -3.22
CA LEU A 62 0.48 1.85 -4.34
C LEU A 62 0.39 3.33 -4.67
N LEU A 63 0.41 4.21 -3.67
CA LEU A 63 0.40 5.66 -3.91
C LEU A 63 1.63 6.07 -4.73
N PRO A 64 1.51 7.00 -5.68
CA PRO A 64 2.67 7.52 -6.38
C PRO A 64 3.51 8.41 -5.46
N LYS A 65 4.75 8.68 -5.84
CA LYS A 65 5.60 9.67 -5.15
C LYS A 65 4.96 11.06 -5.17
N THR A 66 4.46 11.44 -6.35
CA THR A 66 3.88 12.76 -6.62
C THR A 66 2.60 12.64 -7.43
N TYR A 67 1.65 13.54 -7.21
CA TYR A 67 0.47 13.71 -8.05
C TYR A 67 0.12 15.19 -8.19
N ASN A 68 -0.02 15.69 -9.42
CA ASN A 68 -0.31 17.11 -9.72
C ASN A 68 0.58 18.11 -8.95
N GLY A 69 1.87 17.80 -8.82
CA GLY A 69 2.84 18.66 -8.10
C GLY A 69 2.82 18.53 -6.58
N VAL A 70 1.95 17.68 -6.01
CA VAL A 70 1.92 17.38 -4.57
C VAL A 70 2.74 16.12 -4.29
N GLU A 71 3.68 16.22 -3.36
CA GLU A 71 4.42 15.07 -2.82
C GLU A 71 3.49 14.24 -1.92
N LEU A 72 3.10 13.05 -2.38
CA LEU A 72 2.30 12.10 -1.61
C LEU A 72 3.19 11.11 -0.83
N GLY A 73 4.47 11.03 -1.18
CA GLY A 73 5.46 10.18 -0.53
C GLY A 73 5.22 8.68 -0.73
N GLY A 74 4.37 8.27 -1.68
CA GLY A 74 4.20 6.86 -2.03
C GLY A 74 5.36 6.32 -2.90
N LEU A 75 5.32 5.04 -3.28
CA LEU A 75 6.38 4.41 -4.07
C LEU A 75 6.01 4.21 -5.55
N GLY A 76 4.73 4.21 -5.90
CA GLY A 76 4.24 3.90 -7.25
C GLY A 76 4.60 2.47 -7.68
N ALA A 77 4.65 1.55 -6.72
CA ALA A 77 4.94 0.14 -6.94
C ALA A 77 3.65 -0.61 -7.31
N SER A 78 3.80 -1.68 -8.09
CA SER A 78 2.73 -2.64 -8.33
C SER A 78 2.80 -3.76 -7.30
N VAL A 79 1.66 -4.12 -6.71
CA VAL A 79 1.59 -5.14 -5.65
C VAL A 79 0.61 -6.24 -6.03
N ILE A 80 0.99 -7.48 -5.76
CA ILE A 80 0.08 -8.64 -5.76
C ILE A 80 -0.19 -8.99 -4.30
N LEU A 81 -1.46 -8.96 -3.92
CA LEU A 81 -1.92 -9.43 -2.62
C LEU A 81 -2.68 -10.74 -2.81
N ILE A 82 -2.31 -11.76 -2.04
CA ILE A 82 -3.05 -13.01 -1.94
C ILE A 82 -3.68 -13.05 -0.55
N ASP A 83 -4.97 -12.74 -0.47
CA ASP A 83 -5.72 -12.79 0.77
C ASP A 83 -6.28 -14.21 0.98
N THR A 84 -5.79 -14.90 2.00
CA THR A 84 -6.12 -16.31 2.26
C THR A 84 -7.20 -16.49 3.33
N ASP A 85 -7.48 -15.46 4.12
CA ASP A 85 -8.43 -15.50 5.24
C ASP A 85 -9.49 -14.39 5.18
N ASN A 86 -9.51 -13.64 4.08
CA ASN A 86 -10.41 -12.51 3.83
C ASN A 86 -10.25 -11.39 4.89
N GLY A 87 -9.05 -11.26 5.45
CA GLY A 87 -8.69 -10.29 6.47
C GLY A 87 -8.38 -8.89 5.93
N ILE A 88 -8.28 -8.72 4.61
CA ILE A 88 -8.01 -7.43 3.97
C ILE A 88 -9.30 -6.77 3.49
N SER A 89 -9.51 -5.52 3.90
CA SER A 89 -10.65 -4.71 3.45
C SER A 89 -10.16 -3.64 2.48
N ILE A 90 -10.64 -3.70 1.23
CA ILE A 90 -10.34 -2.69 0.21
C ILE A 90 -10.80 -1.30 0.66
N LEU A 91 -11.96 -1.20 1.32
CA LEU A 91 -12.46 0.08 1.84
C LEU A 91 -11.51 0.68 2.89
N LYS A 92 -10.95 -0.14 3.78
CA LYS A 92 -9.95 0.32 4.76
C LYS A 92 -8.67 0.77 4.06
N LEU A 93 -8.23 0.05 3.03
CA LEU A 93 -7.08 0.45 2.21
C LEU A 93 -7.31 1.81 1.52
N VAL A 94 -8.46 1.99 0.88
CA VAL A 94 -8.84 3.27 0.24
C VAL A 94 -8.85 4.40 1.27
N CYS A 95 -9.47 4.18 2.43
CA CYS A 95 -9.49 5.18 3.51
C CYS A 95 -8.08 5.55 3.99
N LEU A 96 -7.15 4.58 4.11
CA LEU A 96 -5.75 4.88 4.45
C LEU A 96 -5.05 5.70 3.37
N MET A 97 -5.31 5.41 2.09
CA MET A 97 -4.76 6.16 0.96
C MET A 97 -5.32 7.58 0.93
N GLU A 98 -6.63 7.76 1.11
CA GLU A 98 -7.29 9.07 1.19
C GLU A 98 -6.72 9.91 2.34
N LYS A 99 -6.57 9.34 3.54
CA LYS A 99 -5.94 10.01 4.67
C LYS A 99 -4.52 10.50 4.35
N THR A 100 -3.74 9.67 3.63
CA THR A 100 -2.38 10.03 3.20
C THR A 100 -2.40 11.19 2.21
N ILE A 101 -3.31 11.15 1.23
CA ILE A 101 -3.47 12.22 0.23
C ILE A 101 -3.87 13.53 0.91
N LEU A 102 -4.92 13.52 1.74
CA LEU A 102 -5.41 14.71 2.43
C LEU A 102 -4.34 15.33 3.34
N SER A 103 -3.63 14.50 4.10
CA SER A 103 -2.51 14.96 4.94
C SER A 103 -1.40 15.61 4.11
N SER A 104 -1.13 15.09 2.92
CA SER A 104 -0.11 15.64 2.01
C SER A 104 -0.56 16.98 1.42
N TYR A 105 -1.85 17.15 1.13
CA TYR A 105 -2.39 18.44 0.68
C TYR A 105 -2.32 19.50 1.79
N ASP A 106 -2.78 19.18 3.00
CA ASP A 106 -2.80 20.12 4.13
C ASP A 106 -1.39 20.63 4.50
N MET A 107 -0.38 19.75 4.43
CA MET A 107 1.02 20.14 4.65
C MET A 107 1.53 21.09 3.56
N ASN A 108 1.07 20.96 2.33
CA ASN A 108 1.51 21.80 1.21
C ASN A 108 0.75 23.15 1.13
N THR A 109 -0.48 23.22 1.64
CA THR A 109 -1.31 24.44 1.63
C THR A 109 -1.23 25.26 2.92
N GLY A 110 -0.65 24.72 3.99
CA GLY A 110 -0.56 25.40 5.29
C GLY A 110 -1.90 25.52 6.02
N THR A 111 -2.95 24.85 5.54
CA THR A 111 -4.31 24.84 6.11
C THR A 111 -4.50 23.59 6.98
N GLY A 112 -3.61 23.37 7.94
CA GLY A 112 -3.77 22.25 8.87
C GLY A 112 -4.94 22.49 9.82
N PHE A 113 -5.75 21.45 10.04
CA PHE A 113 -6.70 21.27 11.16
C PHE A 113 -8.17 21.64 10.92
N LEU A 114 -8.93 20.98 10.05
CA LEU A 114 -10.41 21.05 10.11
C LEU A 114 -11.22 19.83 9.59
N ILE A 115 -10.69 18.61 9.44
CA ILE A 115 -11.55 17.50 8.96
C ILE A 115 -11.16 16.12 9.52
N TYR A 116 -11.08 15.93 10.85
CA TYR A 116 -10.93 14.57 11.42
C TYR A 116 -11.73 14.31 12.70
N HIS A 117 -12.84 15.03 12.93
CA HIS A 117 -13.76 14.74 14.04
C HIS A 117 -15.07 14.04 13.65
N GLN A 118 -15.17 13.52 12.43
CA GLN A 118 -16.24 12.62 12.03
C GLN A 118 -15.58 11.32 11.55
N TYR A 119 -16.16 10.18 11.92
CA TYR A 119 -15.66 8.81 11.77
C TYR A 119 -14.79 8.27 12.93
N ASP A 120 -15.28 8.44 14.16
CA ASP A 120 -15.13 7.42 15.21
C ASP A 120 -16.53 6.85 15.49
N GLU A 121 -16.77 5.61 15.07
CA GLU A 121 -17.73 4.65 15.64
C GLU A 121 -17.05 3.27 15.67
#